data_AF-A0A116S5X2-F1
#
_entry.id   AF-A0A116S5X2-F1
#
_cell.length_a   1.000
_cell.length_b   1.000
_cell.length_c   1.000
_cell.angle_alpha   90.00
_cell.angle_beta   90.00
_cell.angle_gamma   90.00
#
_symmetry.space_group_name_H-M   'P 1'
#
loop_
_entity.id
_entity.type
_entity.pdbx_description
1 polymer ?
#
loop_
_entity_poly.entity_id
_entity_poly.type
_entity_poly.pdbx_seq_one_letter_code
_entity_poly.pdbx_strand_id
1 'polypeptide(L)'
;MFFYSSVQVNPRILNWGSLHIVYKAIFDEENFPIIAYTIETILAEKLQTIYSRNFLNSRSKDFYDVYILSKLKKEDIDFIQLKNACQRTFSYRETVLDFEKIIELLERFKSDPIQNQQWQNYSKKYSYTKGISLADVLEEMIRLIAVLISINFD
;
A
#
# COMPACT_ATOMS: atom_id res chain seq x y z
N MET A 1 31.90 -25.72 -17.90
CA MET A 1 30.69 -26.47 -17.53
C MET A 1 29.80 -25.50 -16.76
N PHE A 2 28.69 -25.11 -17.38
CA PHE A 2 27.85 -23.99 -16.95
C PHE A 2 27.04 -24.35 -15.69
N PHE A 3 27.19 -23.56 -14.63
CA PHE A 3 26.19 -23.52 -13.56
C PHE A 3 25.11 -22.51 -13.97
N TYR A 4 24.00 -23.02 -14.50
CA TYR A 4 22.76 -22.27 -14.63
C TYR A 4 22.23 -21.95 -13.22
N SER A 5 22.36 -20.70 -12.78
CA SER A 5 21.44 -20.14 -11.78
C SER A 5 20.20 -19.68 -12.53
N SER A 6 19.28 -20.61 -12.76
CA SER A 6 17.95 -20.32 -13.27
C SER A 6 17.14 -19.66 -12.15
N VAL A 7 17.34 -18.36 -11.95
CA VAL A 7 16.31 -17.52 -11.32
C VAL A 7 15.17 -17.45 -12.32
N GLN A 8 14.21 -18.38 -12.21
CA GLN A 8 12.93 -18.24 -12.89
C GLN A 8 12.20 -17.07 -12.23
N VAL A 9 12.42 -15.86 -12.75
CA VAL A 9 11.54 -14.74 -12.45
C VAL A 9 10.19 -15.12 -13.05
N ASN A 10 9.24 -15.42 -12.17
CA ASN A 10 7.89 -15.79 -12.58
C ASN A 10 7.37 -14.70 -13.54
N PRO A 11 7.00 -15.04 -14.79
CA PRO A 11 6.60 -14.05 -15.79
C PRO A 11 5.37 -13.25 -15.36
N ARG A 12 4.63 -13.70 -14.34
CA ARG A 12 3.55 -12.92 -13.73
C ARG A 12 4.06 -11.73 -12.91
N ILE A 13 5.28 -11.75 -12.36
CA ILE A 13 5.87 -10.64 -11.59
C ILE A 13 6.13 -9.40 -12.47
N LEU A 14 6.35 -9.59 -13.79
CA LEU A 14 6.52 -8.48 -14.74
C LEU A 14 5.28 -7.57 -14.81
N ASN A 15 4.07 -8.11 -14.57
CA ASN A 15 2.82 -7.35 -14.68
C ASN A 15 2.39 -6.64 -13.38
N TRP A 16 3.18 -6.74 -12.30
CA TRP A 16 2.82 -6.21 -10.97
C TRP A 16 3.36 -4.82 -10.66
N GLY A 17 3.89 -4.09 -11.66
CA GLY A 17 4.56 -2.81 -11.42
C GLY A 17 5.74 -3.03 -10.46
N SER A 18 6.70 -3.82 -10.89
CA SER A 18 7.92 -4.09 -10.13
C SER A 18 9.08 -3.28 -10.71
N LEU A 19 9.91 -2.70 -9.85
CA LEU A 19 11.14 -2.00 -10.23
C LEU A 19 12.31 -2.97 -10.09
N HIS A 20 13.11 -3.09 -11.14
CA HIS A 20 14.36 -3.85 -11.10
C HIS A 20 15.48 -2.95 -10.57
N ILE A 21 15.88 -3.17 -9.33
CA ILE A 21 17.00 -2.47 -8.69
C ILE A 21 18.22 -3.37 -8.77
N VAL A 22 19.32 -2.88 -9.33
CA VAL A 22 20.60 -3.60 -9.30
C VAL A 22 21.32 -3.22 -8.01
N TYR A 23 21.45 -4.16 -7.09
CA TYR A 23 22.24 -3.96 -5.88
C TYR A 23 23.66 -4.46 -6.11
N LYS A 24 24.65 -3.55 -5.93
CA LYS A 24 26.06 -3.90 -5.96
C LYS A 24 26.47 -4.40 -4.57
N ALA A 25 26.99 -5.62 -4.49
CA ALA A 25 27.45 -6.17 -3.22
C ALA A 25 28.62 -5.32 -2.65
N ILE A 26 28.66 -5.20 -1.31
CA ILE A 26 29.68 -4.40 -0.61
C ILE A 26 31.04 -5.10 -0.62
N PHE A 27 31.04 -6.44 -0.70
CA PHE A 27 32.22 -7.28 -0.53
C PHE A 27 32.68 -8.01 -1.80
N ASP A 28 31.85 -8.04 -2.85
CA ASP A 28 32.15 -8.67 -4.14
C ASP A 28 31.69 -7.75 -5.29
N GLU A 29 32.32 -7.87 -6.46
CA GLU A 29 31.91 -7.11 -7.67
C GLU A 29 30.65 -7.67 -8.35
N GLU A 30 29.98 -8.64 -7.73
CA GLU A 30 28.73 -9.21 -8.23
C GLU A 30 27.53 -8.26 -8.02
N ASN A 31 26.72 -8.17 -9.07
CA ASN A 31 25.47 -7.42 -9.10
C ASN A 31 24.29 -8.37 -8.93
N PHE A 32 23.43 -8.11 -7.94
CA PHE A 32 22.22 -8.90 -7.70
C PHE A 32 20.98 -8.12 -8.16
N PRO A 33 20.18 -8.65 -9.10
CA PRO A 33 18.91 -8.04 -9.45
C PRO A 33 17.91 -8.24 -8.30
N ILE A 34 17.52 -7.14 -7.66
CA ILE A 34 16.46 -7.09 -6.65
C ILE A 34 15.19 -6.63 -7.35
N ILE A 35 14.12 -7.40 -7.20
CA ILE A 35 12.78 -6.99 -7.62
C ILE A 35 12.15 -6.26 -6.44
N ALA A 36 11.94 -4.96 -6.58
CA ALA A 36 11.25 -4.14 -5.60
C ALA A 36 9.80 -3.87 -6.04
N TYR A 37 8.87 -3.88 -5.10
CA TYR A 37 7.51 -3.43 -5.38
C TYR A 37 7.50 -1.90 -5.49
N THR A 38 6.74 -1.40 -6.47
CA THR A 38 6.48 0.04 -6.58
C THR A 38 5.61 0.54 -5.43
N ILE A 39 5.62 1.87 -5.21
CA ILE A 39 4.81 2.51 -4.17
C ILE A 39 3.32 2.23 -4.42
N GLU A 40 2.93 2.21 -5.69
CA GLU A 40 1.59 1.90 -6.18
C GLU A 40 1.13 0.51 -5.74
N THR A 41 1.96 -0.50 -5.92
CA THR A 41 1.65 -1.88 -5.52
C THR A 41 1.57 -2.00 -3.99
N ILE A 42 2.48 -1.35 -3.26
CA ILE A 42 2.43 -1.33 -1.79
C ILE A 42 1.13 -0.68 -1.29
N LEU A 43 0.75 0.46 -1.84
CA LEU A 43 -0.49 1.16 -1.50
C LEU A 43 -1.73 0.31 -1.83
N ALA A 44 -1.76 -0.31 -3.02
CA ALA A 44 -2.85 -1.18 -3.44
C ALA A 44 -3.05 -2.37 -2.50
N GLU A 45 -1.97 -3.04 -2.10
CA GLU A 45 -2.04 -4.15 -1.13
C GLU A 45 -2.56 -3.70 0.22
N LYS A 46 -2.11 -2.54 0.71
CA LYS A 46 -2.57 -1.99 1.99
C LYS A 46 -4.04 -1.62 1.95
N LEU A 47 -4.50 -0.94 0.91
CA LEU A 47 -5.92 -0.60 0.72
C LEU A 47 -6.79 -1.85 0.64
N GLN A 48 -6.41 -2.85 -0.16
CA GLN A 48 -7.12 -4.12 -0.27
C GLN A 48 -7.21 -4.81 1.09
N THR A 49 -6.12 -4.79 1.83
CA THR A 49 -6.00 -5.48 3.09
C THR A 49 -6.79 -4.78 4.22
N ILE A 50 -6.84 -3.44 4.21
CA ILE A 50 -7.68 -2.65 5.13
C ILE A 50 -9.15 -2.91 4.83
N TYR A 51 -9.54 -2.89 3.55
CA TYR A 51 -10.92 -3.12 3.13
C TYR A 51 -11.41 -4.53 3.43
N SER A 52 -10.64 -5.55 3.05
CA SER A 52 -11.01 -6.97 3.23
C SER A 52 -11.17 -7.36 4.70
N ARG A 53 -10.38 -6.79 5.61
CA ARG A 53 -10.48 -7.08 7.04
C ARG A 53 -11.55 -6.27 7.76
N ASN A 54 -11.94 -5.12 7.22
CA ASN A 54 -13.03 -4.30 7.75
C ASN A 54 -12.84 -4.06 9.28
N PHE A 55 -13.89 -4.11 10.10
CA PHE A 55 -13.82 -3.92 11.56
C PHE A 55 -12.94 -4.94 12.31
N LEU A 56 -12.60 -6.08 11.70
CA LEU A 56 -11.67 -7.05 12.27
C LEU A 56 -10.20 -6.66 12.04
N ASN A 57 -9.93 -5.54 11.38
CA ASN A 57 -8.59 -5.05 11.19
C ASN A 57 -8.01 -4.54 12.52
N SER A 58 -6.90 -5.15 12.93
CA SER A 58 -6.13 -4.74 14.12
C SER A 58 -4.76 -4.14 13.78
N ARG A 59 -4.45 -3.99 12.49
CA ARG A 59 -3.13 -3.55 12.02
C ARG A 59 -3.10 -2.06 11.74
N SER A 60 -2.98 -1.28 12.82
CA SER A 60 -2.78 0.18 12.75
C SER A 60 -1.59 0.61 11.88
N LYS A 61 -0.58 -0.26 11.73
CA LYS A 61 0.56 -0.02 10.84
C LYS A 61 0.16 0.22 9.39
N ASP A 62 -0.83 -0.51 8.87
CA ASP A 62 -1.20 -0.35 7.46
C ASP A 62 -1.84 1.01 7.19
N PHE A 63 -2.64 1.52 8.12
CA PHE A 63 -3.19 2.88 8.06
C PHE A 63 -2.06 3.93 8.07
N TYR A 64 -1.10 3.79 8.99
CA TYR A 64 0.05 4.70 9.05
C TYR A 64 0.89 4.65 7.75
N ASP A 65 1.16 3.45 7.24
CA ASP A 65 1.98 3.29 6.04
C ASP A 65 1.30 3.93 4.81
N VAL A 66 -0.02 3.82 4.66
CA VAL A 66 -0.75 4.55 3.59
C VAL A 66 -0.67 6.05 3.81
N TYR A 67 -0.90 6.53 5.04
CA TYR A 67 -0.82 7.95 5.38
C TYR A 67 0.55 8.55 5.05
N ILE A 68 1.64 7.91 5.50
CA ILE A 68 2.98 8.47 5.34
C ILE A 68 3.43 8.43 3.88
N LEU A 69 3.07 7.38 3.13
CA LEU A 69 3.34 7.31 1.69
C LEU A 69 2.54 8.37 0.94
N SER A 70 1.24 8.52 1.23
CA SER A 70 0.41 9.57 0.62
C SER A 70 0.95 10.98 0.89
N LYS A 71 1.46 11.25 2.10
CA LYS A 71 1.98 12.57 2.47
C LYS A 71 3.36 12.86 1.91
N LEU A 72 4.32 11.95 2.10
CA LEU A 72 5.74 12.20 1.80
C LEU A 72 6.13 11.82 0.37
N LYS A 73 5.36 10.96 -0.26
CA LYS A 73 5.65 10.39 -1.58
C LYS A 73 4.61 10.73 -2.63
N LYS A 74 3.74 11.71 -2.36
CA LYS A 74 2.67 12.12 -3.27
C LYS A 74 3.14 12.41 -4.69
N GLU A 75 4.25 13.13 -4.83
CA GLU A 75 4.83 13.51 -6.12
C GLU A 75 5.45 12.32 -6.86
N ASP A 76 5.82 11.27 -6.14
CA ASP A 76 6.39 10.04 -6.68
C ASP A 76 5.29 9.02 -7.06
N ILE A 77 4.02 9.27 -6.72
CA ILE A 77 2.90 8.35 -7.01
C ILE A 77 2.33 8.62 -8.41
N ASP A 78 2.46 7.64 -9.29
CA ASP A 78 1.67 7.58 -10.52
C ASP A 78 0.28 7.06 -10.19
N PHE A 79 -0.71 7.96 -10.17
CA PHE A 79 -2.07 7.60 -9.79
C PHE A 79 -2.78 6.70 -10.80
N ILE A 80 -2.39 6.72 -12.09
CA ILE A 80 -2.91 5.78 -13.10
C ILE A 80 -2.39 4.38 -12.77
N GLN A 81 -1.09 4.27 -12.48
CA GLN A 81 -0.50 2.99 -12.07
C GLN A 81 -1.02 2.51 -10.73
N LEU A 82 -1.31 3.39 -9.77
CA LEU A 82 -1.95 3.04 -8.51
C LEU A 82 -3.35 2.46 -8.74
N LYS A 83 -4.16 3.08 -9.61
CA LYS A 83 -5.49 2.57 -9.95
C LYS A 83 -5.41 1.18 -10.59
N ASN A 84 -4.48 0.98 -11.52
CA ASN A 84 -4.21 -0.32 -12.14
C ASN A 84 -3.72 -1.37 -11.11
N ALA A 85 -2.84 -0.97 -10.18
CA ALA A 85 -2.35 -1.83 -9.12
C ALA A 85 -3.48 -2.25 -8.18
N CYS A 86 -4.39 -1.34 -7.81
CA CYS A 86 -5.60 -1.65 -7.06
C CYS A 86 -6.45 -2.69 -7.79
N GLN A 87 -6.75 -2.50 -9.07
CA GLN A 87 -7.54 -3.46 -9.86
C GLN A 87 -6.92 -4.86 -9.87
N ARG A 88 -5.61 -4.95 -10.14
CA ARG A 88 -4.88 -6.22 -10.14
C ARG A 88 -4.90 -6.90 -8.77
N THR A 89 -4.57 -6.17 -7.72
CA THR A 89 -4.48 -6.70 -6.36
C THR A 89 -5.82 -7.17 -5.82
N PHE A 90 -6.88 -6.38 -6.02
CA PHE A 90 -8.22 -6.74 -5.57
C PHE A 90 -8.76 -7.96 -6.33
N SER A 91 -8.59 -7.99 -7.66
CA SER A 91 -8.98 -9.13 -8.49
C SER A 91 -8.21 -10.40 -8.09
N TYR A 92 -6.89 -10.31 -7.91
CA TYR A 92 -6.05 -11.45 -7.51
C TYR A 92 -6.46 -12.03 -6.15
N ARG A 93 -6.90 -11.18 -5.22
CA ARG A 93 -7.33 -11.58 -3.87
C ARG A 93 -8.84 -11.86 -3.78
N GLU A 94 -9.52 -11.96 -4.91
CA GLU A 94 -10.95 -12.27 -5.01
C GLU A 94 -11.83 -11.31 -4.19
N THR A 95 -11.41 -10.04 -4.11
CA THR A 95 -12.15 -8.97 -3.44
C THR A 95 -12.63 -7.95 -4.46
N VAL A 96 -13.91 -7.56 -4.40
CA VAL A 96 -14.47 -6.55 -5.28
C VAL A 96 -13.88 -5.18 -4.95
N LEU A 97 -13.28 -4.52 -5.94
CA LEU A 97 -12.81 -3.14 -5.82
C LEU A 97 -13.98 -2.18 -6.00
N ASP A 98 -14.23 -1.38 -4.96
CA ASP A 98 -15.27 -0.36 -4.92
C ASP A 98 -14.75 0.79 -4.05
N PHE A 99 -14.33 1.89 -4.69
CA PHE A 99 -13.63 2.97 -3.99
C PHE A 99 -14.56 3.74 -3.06
N GLU A 100 -15.82 3.87 -3.44
CA GLU A 100 -16.90 4.49 -2.67
C GLU A 100 -17.13 3.71 -1.37
N LYS A 101 -17.26 2.38 -1.44
CA LYS A 101 -17.37 1.54 -0.23
C LYS A 101 -16.14 1.58 0.66
N ILE A 102 -14.94 1.73 0.09
CA ILE A 102 -13.72 1.92 0.89
C ILE A 102 -13.81 3.25 1.63
N ILE A 103 -14.24 4.34 1.00
CA ILE A 103 -14.44 5.63 1.68
C ILE A 103 -15.48 5.51 2.79
N GLU A 104 -16.63 4.89 2.54
CA GLU A 104 -17.67 4.67 3.55
C GLU A 104 -17.12 3.89 4.77
N LEU A 105 -16.30 2.87 4.53
CA LEU A 105 -15.63 2.13 5.60
C LEU A 105 -14.71 3.03 6.43
N LEU A 106 -13.87 3.82 5.78
CA LEU A 106 -12.93 4.73 6.46
C LEU A 106 -13.68 5.80 7.26
N GLU A 107 -14.80 6.32 6.75
CA GLU A 107 -15.67 7.24 7.50
C GLU A 107 -16.23 6.60 8.77
N ARG A 108 -16.70 5.34 8.68
CA ARG A 108 -17.20 4.61 9.85
C ARG A 108 -16.11 4.37 10.91
N PHE A 109 -14.86 4.14 10.49
CA PHE A 109 -13.73 3.98 11.41
C PHE A 109 -13.43 5.24 12.23
N LYS A 110 -13.75 6.44 11.75
CA LYS A 110 -13.53 7.68 12.52
C LYS A 110 -14.28 7.65 13.85
N SER A 111 -15.51 7.12 13.84
CA SER A 111 -16.37 6.99 15.03
C SER A 111 -16.21 5.66 15.77
N ASP A 112 -15.40 4.72 15.27
CA ASP A 112 -15.30 3.39 15.86
C ASP A 112 -14.37 3.39 17.10
N PRO A 113 -14.87 3.03 18.29
CA PRO A 113 -14.07 3.09 19.52
C PRO A 113 -12.94 2.04 19.52
N ILE A 114 -13.12 0.90 18.85
CA ILE A 114 -12.12 -0.17 18.80
C ILE A 114 -10.93 0.27 17.93
N GLN A 115 -11.19 0.80 16.74
CA GLN A 115 -10.15 1.32 15.84
C GLN A 115 -9.37 2.47 16.49
N ASN A 116 -10.08 3.40 17.15
CA ASN A 116 -9.44 4.47 17.91
C ASN A 116 -8.53 3.93 19.02
N GLN A 117 -9.01 2.95 19.81
CA GLN A 117 -8.21 2.35 20.87
C GLN A 117 -6.97 1.62 20.32
N GLN A 118 -7.11 0.91 19.20
CA GLN A 118 -5.99 0.25 18.53
C GLN A 118 -4.95 1.26 18.03
N TRP A 119 -5.38 2.35 17.39
CA TRP A 119 -4.48 3.43 16.96
C TRP A 119 -3.75 4.07 18.14
N GLN A 120 -4.43 4.33 19.25
CA GLN A 120 -3.80 4.89 20.45
C GLN A 120 -2.75 3.95 21.02
N ASN A 121 -3.04 2.65 21.10
CA ASN A 121 -2.09 1.65 21.58
C ASN A 121 -0.86 1.54 20.66
N TYR A 122 -1.10 1.54 19.35
CA TYR A 122 -0.05 1.58 18.35
C TYR A 122 0.81 2.83 18.49
N SER A 123 0.19 4.00 18.64
CA SER A 123 0.90 5.28 18.67
C SER A 123 1.71 5.49 19.94
N LYS A 124 1.23 4.95 21.07
CA LYS A 124 2.01 4.88 22.33
C LYS A 124 3.28 4.05 22.16
N LYS A 125 3.24 2.99 21.35
CA LYS A 125 4.36 2.07 21.14
C LYS A 125 5.40 2.63 20.16
N TYR A 126 4.98 3.43 19.17
CA TYR A 126 5.85 3.87 18.08
C TYR A 126 5.95 5.39 17.95
N SER A 127 7.11 5.95 18.29
CA SER A 127 7.35 7.39 18.37
C SER A 127 7.15 8.16 17.05
N TYR A 128 7.33 7.53 15.89
CA TYR A 128 7.13 8.16 14.57
C TYR A 128 5.67 8.51 14.27
N THR A 129 4.72 8.06 15.10
CA THR A 129 3.30 8.41 14.99
C THR A 129 2.91 9.57 15.92
N LYS A 130 3.86 10.12 16.67
CA LYS A 130 3.58 11.12 17.70
C LYS A 130 2.91 12.36 17.09
N GLY A 131 1.78 12.74 17.67
CA GLY A 131 1.00 13.90 17.21
C GLY A 131 0.08 13.62 16.01
N ILE A 132 0.00 12.37 15.55
CA ILE A 132 -0.88 11.97 14.43
C ILE A 132 -2.10 11.26 15.00
N SER A 133 -3.29 11.80 14.76
CA SER A 133 -4.54 11.15 15.15
C SER A 133 -5.00 10.14 14.09
N LEU A 134 -5.84 9.18 14.50
CA LEU A 134 -6.46 8.26 13.55
C LEU A 134 -7.33 9.02 12.53
N ALA A 135 -8.01 10.09 12.97
CA ALA A 135 -8.82 10.92 12.10
C ALA A 135 -7.99 11.55 10.97
N ASP A 136 -6.81 12.10 11.28
CA ASP A 136 -5.90 12.69 10.28
C ASP A 136 -5.44 11.64 9.25
N VAL A 137 -5.17 10.43 9.72
CA VAL A 137 -4.77 9.30 8.88
C VAL A 137 -5.90 8.91 7.92
N LEU A 138 -7.10 8.71 8.45
CA LEU A 138 -8.27 8.33 7.66
C LEU A 138 -8.65 9.43 6.66
N GLU A 139 -8.59 10.70 7.04
CA GLU A 139 -8.88 11.82 6.16
C GLU A 139 -7.90 11.90 4.98
N GLU A 140 -6.61 11.69 5.23
CA GLU A 140 -5.63 11.62 4.15
C GLU A 140 -5.87 10.44 3.22
N MET A 141 -6.21 9.27 3.76
CA MET A 141 -6.55 8.10 2.95
C MET A 141 -7.79 8.36 2.08
N ILE A 142 -8.81 9.02 2.62
CA ILE A 142 -10.00 9.39 1.86
C ILE A 142 -9.66 10.36 0.74
N ARG A 143 -8.79 11.37 1.00
CA ARG A 143 -8.29 12.27 -0.04
C ARG A 143 -7.55 11.52 -1.16
N LEU A 144 -6.68 10.57 -0.80
CA LEU A 144 -5.98 9.72 -1.76
C LEU A 144 -6.97 8.96 -2.65
N ILE A 145 -7.98 8.33 -2.06
CA ILE A 145 -8.98 7.55 -2.81
C ILE A 145 -9.86 8.45 -3.67
N ALA A 146 -10.24 9.64 -3.19
CA ALA A 146 -11.00 10.60 -3.99
C ALA A 146 -10.26 11.01 -5.28
N VAL A 147 -8.93 11.16 -5.22
CA VAL A 147 -8.11 11.38 -6.42
C VAL A 147 -8.24 10.20 -7.39
N LEU A 148 -8.18 8.96 -6.90
CA LEU A 148 -8.32 7.76 -7.75
C LEU A 148 -9.68 7.65 -8.44
N ILE A 149 -10.76 8.11 -7.78
CA ILE A 149 -12.10 8.17 -8.37
C ILE A 149 -12.13 9.20 -9.51
N SER A 150 -11.51 10.38 -9.31
CA SER A 150 -11.53 11.47 -10.30
C SER A 150 -10.75 11.20 -11.60
N ILE A 151 -9.90 10.18 -11.61
CA ILE A 151 -9.10 9.81 -12.79
C ILE A 151 -9.95 8.97 -13.75
N ASN A 152 -10.28 9.54 -14.89
CA ASN A 152 -10.88 8.79 -16.00
C ASN A 152 -9.79 8.01 -16.74
N PHE A 153 -10.13 6.80 -17.20
CA PHE A 153 -9.32 6.09 -18.17
C PHE A 153 -9.67 6.67 -19.55
N ASP A 154 -8.72 7.38 -20.16
CA ASP A 154 -8.79 7.75 -21.59
C ASP A 154 -8.58 6.52 -22.48
#